data_AF-A0AAN8G152-F1
#
_entry.id   AF-A0AAN8G152-F1
#
_cell.length_a   1.000
_cell.length_b   1.000
_cell.length_c   1.000
_cell.angle_alpha   90.00
_cell.angle_beta   90.00
_cell.angle_gamma   90.00
#
_symmetry.space_group_name_H-M   'P 1'
#
loop_
_entity.id
_entity.type
_entity.pdbx_description
1 polymer ?
#
loop_
_entity_poly.entity_id
_entity_poly.type
_entity_poly.pdbx_seq_one_letter_code
_entity_poly.pdbx_strand_id
1 'polypeptide(L)'
;MFRIYGLLLTVGCTLATDGPVRWLDNSCVIETSQGTINLTPLGNTDNTPRFKDVSSTSDQYRYSWNPCLPFNEGTCSNVAVCQSVPDTQSFYMLGVQDNISYQDGTDQSGTIMYHTFGDIERITTIRLTCDPTQEGNLIVTGEQPAQSGKYFFELRSRYACFQEPTTTFLPPTPGAVTASMSPSPNPDIYNVKSIVLLLFTIQISLIILIVMLIIGLTTRRQSTVPEKDTEKSHFAYNSIN
;
A
#
# COMPACT_ATOMS: atom_id res chain seq x y z
N MET A 1 64.80 -6.23 -12.06
CA MET A 1 64.26 -6.70 -10.77
C MET A 1 63.85 -5.46 -10.01
N PHE A 2 62.60 -5.15 -9.66
CA PHE A 2 61.38 -5.92 -9.41
C PHE A 2 60.16 -5.13 -9.92
N ARG A 3 59.20 -5.78 -10.59
CA ARG A 3 57.85 -5.22 -10.82
C ARG A 3 56.93 -5.80 -9.75
N ILE A 4 56.46 -4.97 -8.83
CA ILE A 4 55.45 -5.33 -7.83
C ILE A 4 54.09 -5.18 -8.50
N TYR A 5 53.41 -6.30 -8.76
CA TYR A 5 52.01 -6.33 -9.16
C TYR A 5 51.17 -6.21 -7.89
N GLY A 6 50.58 -5.03 -7.66
CA GLY A 6 49.57 -4.84 -6.64
C GLY A 6 48.26 -5.48 -7.09
N LEU A 7 47.93 -6.63 -6.50
CA LEU A 7 46.63 -7.27 -6.63
C LEU A 7 45.61 -6.46 -5.83
N LEU A 8 44.82 -5.63 -6.51
CA LEU A 8 43.74 -4.86 -5.90
C LEU A 8 42.55 -5.82 -5.68
N LEU A 9 42.44 -6.38 -4.48
CA LEU A 9 41.25 -7.12 -4.05
C LEU A 9 40.14 -6.11 -3.74
N THR A 10 39.28 -5.84 -4.72
CA THR A 10 38.02 -5.13 -4.48
C THR A 10 37.06 -6.09 -3.77
N VAL A 11 36.97 -5.97 -2.45
CA VAL A 11 35.88 -6.59 -1.68
C VAL A 11 34.62 -5.80 -2.01
N GLY A 12 33.84 -6.31 -2.97
CA GLY A 12 32.51 -5.78 -3.26
C GLY A 12 31.60 -6.11 -2.09
N CYS A 13 31.30 -5.11 -1.25
CA CYS A 13 30.23 -5.20 -0.28
C CYS A 13 28.91 -5.11 -1.05
N THR A 14 28.29 -6.24 -1.35
CA THR A 14 26.89 -6.28 -1.77
C THR A 14 26.05 -5.92 -0.56
N LEU A 15 25.71 -4.64 -0.41
CA LEU A 15 24.69 -4.20 0.52
C LEU A 15 23.37 -4.82 0.06
N ALA A 16 22.84 -5.73 0.86
CA ALA A 16 21.51 -6.28 0.61
C ALA A 16 20.51 -5.16 0.84
N THR A 17 19.99 -4.60 -0.25
CA THR A 17 18.97 -3.55 -0.21
C THR A 17 17.60 -4.21 -0.21
N ASP A 18 16.70 -3.72 0.65
CA ASP A 18 15.28 -4.10 0.59
C ASP A 18 14.72 -3.91 -0.82
N GLY A 19 13.77 -4.76 -1.18
CA GLY A 19 13.12 -4.73 -2.50
C GLY A 19 12.28 -3.45 -2.71
N PRO A 20 11.79 -3.22 -3.94
CA PRO A 20 10.85 -2.14 -4.19
C PRO A 20 9.50 -2.41 -3.50
N VAL A 21 8.83 -1.34 -3.07
CA VAL A 21 7.46 -1.41 -2.53
C VAL A 21 6.48 -1.70 -3.68
N ARG A 22 5.58 -2.67 -3.46
CA ARG A 22 4.46 -2.97 -4.38
C ARG A 22 3.13 -2.96 -3.65
N TRP A 23 2.06 -2.61 -4.35
CA TRP A 23 0.70 -2.68 -3.82
C TRP A 23 0.13 -4.09 -3.95
N LEU A 24 -0.65 -4.51 -2.96
CA LEU A 24 -1.28 -5.83 -2.92
C LEU A 24 -2.80 -5.72 -3.05
N ASP A 25 -3.42 -6.72 -3.67
CA ASP A 25 -4.88 -6.87 -3.66
C ASP A 25 -5.41 -7.36 -2.30
N ASN A 26 -4.58 -8.09 -1.52
CA ASN A 26 -4.86 -8.52 -0.15
C ASN A 26 -3.56 -8.84 0.62
N SER A 27 -3.64 -8.93 1.95
CA SER A 27 -2.51 -9.25 2.83
C SER A 27 -2.32 -10.75 3.10
N CYS A 28 -3.18 -11.63 2.57
CA CYS A 28 -3.20 -13.04 2.95
C CYS A 28 -2.10 -13.85 2.30
N VAL A 29 -1.99 -13.73 0.99
CA VAL A 29 -1.08 -14.53 0.18
C VAL A 29 -0.21 -13.58 -0.59
N ILE A 30 1.08 -13.59 -0.26
CA ILE A 30 2.06 -12.66 -0.80
C ILE A 30 3.07 -13.48 -1.58
N GLU A 31 3.02 -13.34 -2.91
CA GLU A 31 4.02 -13.92 -3.81
C GLU A 31 5.29 -13.08 -3.76
N THR A 32 6.42 -13.72 -3.44
CA THR A 32 7.74 -13.10 -3.42
C THR A 32 8.68 -13.82 -4.38
N SER A 33 9.86 -13.24 -4.62
CA SER A 33 10.90 -13.92 -5.41
C SER A 33 11.48 -15.15 -4.73
N GLN A 34 11.30 -15.29 -3.41
CA GLN A 34 11.84 -16.39 -2.61
C GLN A 34 10.80 -17.47 -2.27
N GLY A 35 9.55 -17.29 -2.68
CA GLY A 35 8.43 -18.20 -2.39
C GLY A 35 7.18 -17.44 -1.96
N THR A 36 6.20 -18.17 -1.44
CA THR A 36 4.91 -17.60 -1.06
C THR A 36 4.80 -17.48 0.46
N ILE A 37 4.41 -16.31 0.96
CA ILE A 37 3.98 -16.11 2.35
C ILE A 37 2.46 -16.28 2.39
N ASN A 38 1.95 -17.08 3.33
CA ASN A 38 0.51 -17.33 3.45
C ASN A 38 0.03 -17.15 4.90
N LEU A 39 -0.50 -15.98 5.20
CA LEU A 39 -1.05 -15.58 6.50
C LEU A 39 -2.52 -15.99 6.69
N THR A 40 -3.17 -16.60 5.69
CA THR A 40 -4.58 -17.03 5.76
C THR A 40 -4.91 -17.83 7.02
N PRO A 41 -4.08 -18.79 7.48
CA PRO A 41 -4.39 -19.56 8.67
C PRO A 41 -4.37 -18.75 9.98
N LEU A 42 -3.76 -17.56 9.97
CA LEU A 42 -3.59 -16.74 11.16
C LEU A 42 -4.80 -15.82 11.41
N GLY A 43 -5.44 -15.32 10.35
CA GLY A 43 -6.51 -14.33 10.44
C GLY A 43 -7.82 -14.89 10.98
N ASN A 44 -8.46 -14.14 11.87
CA ASN A 44 -9.82 -14.45 12.31
C ASN A 44 -10.83 -14.10 11.21
N THR A 45 -11.88 -14.90 11.09
CA THR A 45 -12.93 -14.78 10.05
C THR A 45 -14.27 -14.27 10.60
N ASP A 46 -14.33 -13.96 11.89
CA ASP A 46 -15.55 -13.58 12.62
C ASP A 46 -15.67 -12.06 12.85
N ASN A 47 -15.01 -11.26 12.02
CA ASN A 47 -14.92 -9.79 12.14
C ASN A 47 -14.30 -9.31 13.46
N THR A 48 -13.50 -10.14 14.14
CA THR A 48 -12.70 -9.77 15.31
C THR A 48 -11.21 -9.70 14.98
N PRO A 49 -10.42 -8.92 15.72
CA PRO A 49 -8.97 -8.92 15.52
C PRO A 49 -8.35 -10.22 16.05
N ARG A 50 -7.43 -10.82 15.28
CA ARG A 50 -6.64 -11.96 15.73
C ARG A 50 -5.77 -11.60 16.93
N PHE A 51 -5.08 -10.46 16.84
CA PHE A 51 -4.28 -9.90 17.91
C PHE A 51 -5.05 -8.73 18.48
N LYS A 52 -5.63 -8.90 19.67
CA LYS A 52 -6.48 -7.89 20.29
C LYS A 52 -5.76 -7.20 21.44
N ASP A 53 -5.87 -5.87 21.50
CA ASP A 53 -5.43 -5.06 22.64
C ASP A 53 -3.97 -5.30 23.07
N VAL A 54 -3.08 -5.57 22.10
CA VAL A 54 -1.66 -5.81 22.35
C VAL A 54 -1.02 -4.52 22.83
N SER A 55 -0.37 -4.58 23.99
CA SER A 55 0.27 -3.40 24.58
C SER A 55 1.54 -3.02 23.83
N SER A 56 1.71 -1.72 23.62
CA SER A 56 2.94 -1.15 23.06
C SER A 56 4.11 -1.28 24.02
N THR A 57 5.30 -1.41 23.45
CA THR A 57 6.57 -1.36 24.18
C THR A 57 7.14 0.05 24.30
N SER A 58 6.60 1.03 23.57
CA SER A 58 7.13 2.42 23.58
C SER A 58 6.13 3.50 24.00
N ASP A 59 4.84 3.18 24.05
CA ASP A 59 3.78 4.10 24.45
C ASP A 59 2.74 3.41 25.36
N GLN A 60 1.71 4.14 25.78
CA GLN A 60 0.67 3.67 26.70
C GLN A 60 -0.57 3.12 25.97
N TYR A 61 -0.53 3.01 24.64
CA TYR A 61 -1.67 2.59 23.84
C TYR A 61 -1.68 1.08 23.63
N ARG A 62 -2.84 0.59 23.19
CA ARG A 62 -3.00 -0.80 22.77
C ARG A 62 -3.40 -0.87 21.31
N TYR A 63 -3.07 -1.99 20.69
CA TYR A 63 -3.19 -2.15 19.26
C TYR A 63 -3.81 -3.50 18.93
N SER A 64 -4.76 -3.45 18.01
CA SER A 64 -5.44 -4.62 17.48
C SER A 64 -5.14 -4.76 15.99
N TRP A 65 -4.85 -5.99 15.56
CA TRP A 65 -4.57 -6.31 14.17
C TRP A 65 -5.20 -7.64 13.77
N ASN A 66 -5.76 -7.68 12.57
CA ASN A 66 -6.14 -8.92 11.91
C ASN A 66 -5.45 -9.00 10.55
N PRO A 67 -4.63 -10.03 10.27
CA PRO A 67 -4.23 -10.29 8.89
C PRO A 67 -5.47 -10.70 8.09
N CYS A 68 -5.41 -10.53 6.76
CA CYS A 68 -6.42 -10.96 5.80
C CYS A 68 -7.75 -10.22 5.76
N LEU A 69 -8.49 -10.26 6.85
CA LEU A 69 -9.88 -9.85 6.88
C LEU A 69 -10.05 -8.61 7.76
N PRO A 70 -10.97 -7.70 7.37
CA PRO A 70 -11.24 -6.53 8.19
C PRO A 70 -11.97 -6.93 9.47
N PHE A 71 -11.86 -6.09 10.50
CA PHE A 71 -12.58 -6.25 11.76
C PHE A 71 -13.18 -4.93 12.23
N ASN A 72 -14.02 -5.02 13.26
CA ASN A 72 -14.61 -3.86 13.93
C ASN A 72 -14.24 -3.85 15.42
N GLU A 73 -13.91 -2.66 15.95
CA GLU A 73 -13.60 -2.45 17.36
C GLU A 73 -13.80 -0.99 17.75
N GLY A 74 -14.70 -0.72 18.71
CA GLY A 74 -15.02 0.65 19.10
C GLY A 74 -15.49 1.47 17.90
N THR A 75 -14.81 2.59 17.61
CA THR A 75 -15.08 3.42 16.43
C THR A 75 -14.28 3.02 15.19
N CYS A 76 -13.37 2.03 15.28
CA CYS A 76 -12.73 1.45 14.12
C CYS A 76 -13.71 0.48 13.43
N SER A 77 -14.05 0.77 12.17
CA SER A 77 -14.96 -0.06 11.38
C SER A 77 -14.29 -0.46 10.07
N ASN A 78 -14.39 -1.74 9.71
CA ASN A 78 -13.84 -2.31 8.49
C ASN A 78 -12.32 -2.04 8.34
N VAL A 79 -11.56 -2.20 9.43
CA VAL A 79 -10.11 -1.90 9.46
C VAL A 79 -9.27 -3.16 9.49
N ALA A 80 -8.00 -3.05 9.08
CA ALA A 80 -6.99 -4.06 9.33
C ALA A 80 -6.30 -3.83 10.67
N VAL A 81 -6.15 -2.56 11.10
CA VAL A 81 -5.44 -2.18 12.33
C VAL A 81 -6.21 -1.09 13.06
N CYS A 82 -6.35 -1.24 14.38
CA CYS A 82 -6.95 -0.25 15.27
C CYS A 82 -6.04 0.02 16.47
N GLN A 83 -5.97 1.26 16.91
CA GLN A 83 -5.39 1.66 18.19
C GLN A 83 -6.51 1.96 19.18
N SER A 84 -6.35 1.55 20.44
CA SER A 84 -7.19 1.94 21.56
C SER A 84 -6.39 2.72 22.60
N VAL A 85 -7.00 3.77 23.14
CA VAL A 85 -6.46 4.59 24.23
C VAL A 85 -7.14 4.17 25.53
N PRO A 86 -6.46 3.44 26.44
CA PRO A 86 -7.10 2.86 27.62
C PRO A 86 -7.83 3.88 28.50
N ASP A 87 -7.24 5.07 28.70
CA ASP A 87 -7.76 6.07 29.63
C ASP A 87 -9.02 6.78 29.13
N THR A 88 -9.14 6.99 27.81
CA THR A 88 -10.24 7.74 27.21
C THR A 88 -11.24 6.87 26.48
N GLN A 89 -10.95 5.58 26.30
CA GLN A 89 -11.70 4.66 25.44
C GLN A 89 -11.84 5.19 24.00
N SER A 90 -10.87 5.98 23.54
CA SER A 90 -10.82 6.46 22.16
C SER A 90 -10.19 5.40 21.25
N PHE A 91 -10.67 5.32 20.01
CA PHE A 91 -10.14 4.40 19.02
C PHE A 91 -9.72 5.15 17.74
N TYR A 92 -8.59 4.74 17.17
CA TYR A 92 -8.05 5.34 15.95
C TYR A 92 -7.76 4.27 14.91
N MET A 93 -8.30 4.46 13.70
CA MET A 93 -8.01 3.60 12.56
C MET A 93 -6.57 3.83 12.09
N LEU A 94 -5.80 2.75 11.93
CA LEU A 94 -4.38 2.82 11.55
C LEU A 94 -4.06 2.08 10.24
N GLY A 95 -5.07 1.58 9.54
CA GLY A 95 -4.91 0.93 8.24
C GLY A 95 -6.11 0.07 7.86
N VAL A 96 -6.35 -0.11 6.57
CA VAL A 96 -7.47 -0.89 6.02
C VAL A 96 -6.99 -2.00 5.08
N GLN A 97 -7.80 -3.04 4.90
CA GLN A 97 -7.46 -4.17 4.01
C GLN A 97 -7.45 -3.78 2.52
N ASP A 98 -8.06 -2.66 2.14
CA ASP A 98 -8.13 -2.22 0.73
C ASP A 98 -6.95 -1.32 0.32
N ASN A 99 -6.03 -1.03 1.24
CA ASN A 99 -4.89 -0.14 0.99
C ASN A 99 -3.61 -0.72 1.62
N ILE A 100 -3.05 -1.72 0.94
CA ILE A 100 -1.94 -2.52 1.43
C ILE A 100 -0.78 -2.45 0.45
N SER A 101 0.41 -2.22 0.97
CA SER A 101 1.64 -2.43 0.21
C SER A 101 2.56 -3.41 0.93
N TYR A 102 3.52 -3.95 0.18
CA TYR A 102 4.49 -4.88 0.69
C TYR A 102 5.88 -4.60 0.11
N GLN A 103 6.89 -4.84 0.93
CA GLN A 103 8.29 -4.71 0.59
C GLN A 103 9.03 -6.00 0.96
N ASP A 104 9.75 -6.58 0.01
CA ASP A 104 10.64 -7.71 0.28
C ASP A 104 11.80 -7.24 1.17
N GLY A 105 12.08 -7.99 2.24
CA GLY A 105 13.27 -7.81 3.07
C GLY A 105 14.36 -8.80 2.69
N THR A 106 15.41 -8.85 3.50
CA THR A 106 16.46 -9.88 3.40
C THR A 106 16.13 -11.07 4.29
N ASP A 107 16.72 -12.23 4.03
CA ASP A 107 16.76 -13.37 4.98
C ASP A 107 15.40 -13.88 5.48
N GLN A 108 14.46 -14.17 4.56
CA GLN A 108 13.10 -14.63 4.91
C GLN A 108 12.30 -13.64 5.75
N SER A 109 12.52 -12.35 5.48
CA SER A 109 11.71 -11.27 6.04
C SER A 109 11.04 -10.46 4.93
N GLY A 110 10.01 -9.74 5.33
CA GLY A 110 9.27 -8.84 4.48
C GLY A 110 8.46 -7.90 5.33
N THR A 111 7.91 -6.85 4.73
CA THR A 111 7.17 -5.84 5.45
C THR A 111 5.84 -5.60 4.77
N ILE A 112 4.74 -5.81 5.49
CA ILE A 112 3.41 -5.39 5.06
C ILE A 112 3.14 -3.99 5.63
N MET A 113 2.60 -3.09 4.82
CA MET A 113 2.18 -1.77 5.24
C MET A 113 0.68 -1.60 4.97
N TYR A 114 -0.06 -1.20 6.00
CA TYR A 114 -1.46 -0.83 5.89
C TYR A 114 -1.59 0.68 6.00
N HIS A 115 -2.37 1.26 5.11
CA HIS A 115 -2.53 2.71 4.98
C HIS A 115 -3.97 3.10 5.28
N THR A 116 -4.19 4.26 5.91
CA THR A 116 -5.52 4.86 6.01
C THR A 116 -5.85 5.66 4.76
N PHE A 117 -7.14 5.95 4.59
CA PHE A 117 -7.61 6.98 3.66
C PHE A 117 -7.97 8.25 4.47
N GLY A 118 -7.63 9.44 3.97
CA GLY A 118 -8.06 10.71 4.55
C GLY A 118 -6.96 11.75 4.75
N ASP A 119 -7.27 12.80 5.50
CA ASP A 119 -6.41 13.99 5.66
C ASP A 119 -5.17 13.74 6.54
N ILE A 120 -5.22 12.72 7.40
CA ILE A 120 -4.09 12.27 8.21
C ILE A 120 -3.70 10.88 7.73
N GLU A 121 -2.61 10.81 6.97
CA GLU A 121 -2.01 9.55 6.57
C GLU A 121 -1.44 8.85 7.79
N ARG A 122 -1.94 7.65 8.07
CA ARG A 122 -1.37 6.73 9.06
C ARG A 122 -0.92 5.48 8.35
N ILE A 123 0.27 5.03 8.69
CA ILE A 123 0.90 3.86 8.10
C ILE A 123 1.27 2.91 9.22
N THR A 124 0.66 1.74 9.22
CA THR A 124 1.09 0.63 10.07
C THR A 124 2.01 -0.30 9.30
N THR A 125 3.25 -0.39 9.75
CA THR A 125 4.31 -1.22 9.20
C THR A 125 4.45 -2.48 10.06
N ILE A 126 4.24 -3.65 9.45
CA ILE A 126 4.34 -4.95 10.11
C ILE A 126 5.49 -5.72 9.49
N ARG A 127 6.59 -5.86 10.24
CA ARG A 127 7.70 -6.73 9.83
C ARG A 127 7.31 -8.18 10.03
N LEU A 128 7.36 -8.96 8.97
CA LEU A 128 7.21 -10.40 8.97
C LEU A 128 8.55 -11.05 9.26
N THR A 129 8.59 -11.92 10.26
CA THR A 129 9.78 -12.66 10.65
C THR A 129 9.42 -14.14 10.72
N CYS A 130 10.07 -14.94 9.87
CA CYS A 130 9.88 -16.39 9.87
C CYS A 130 10.30 -16.97 11.23
N ASP A 131 9.36 -17.65 11.89
CA ASP A 131 9.63 -18.46 13.07
C ASP A 131 8.80 -19.75 12.98
N PRO A 132 9.41 -20.88 12.56
CA PRO A 132 8.67 -22.12 12.33
C PRO A 132 8.05 -22.70 13.61
N THR A 133 8.47 -22.24 14.79
CA THR A 133 7.97 -22.73 16.07
C THR A 133 6.69 -22.04 16.52
N GLN A 134 6.49 -20.78 16.11
CA GLN A 134 5.37 -19.96 16.53
C GLN A 134 4.21 -20.05 15.53
N GLU A 135 2.98 -20.14 16.04
CA GLU A 135 1.80 -19.95 15.18
C GLU A 135 1.67 -18.46 14.81
N GLY A 136 1.72 -17.58 15.80
CA GLY A 136 1.76 -16.13 15.59
C GLY A 136 2.00 -15.40 16.91
N ASN A 137 3.02 -14.56 16.93
CA ASN A 137 3.37 -13.70 18.06
C ASN A 137 3.56 -12.27 17.54
N LEU A 138 2.68 -11.36 17.95
CA LEU A 138 2.73 -9.95 17.56
C LEU A 138 3.41 -9.13 18.66
N ILE A 139 4.47 -8.44 18.29
CA ILE A 139 5.18 -7.47 19.13
C ILE A 139 4.85 -6.09 18.59
N VAL A 140 4.39 -5.20 19.45
CA VAL A 140 4.01 -3.84 19.06
C VAL A 140 5.00 -2.84 19.64
N THR A 141 5.70 -2.13 18.75
CA THR A 141 6.50 -0.98 19.16
C THR A 141 5.62 0.23 19.36
N GLY A 142 4.57 0.41 18.56
CA GLY A 142 3.68 1.58 18.62
C GLY A 142 4.11 2.69 17.67
N GLU A 143 3.76 3.94 17.98
CA GLU A 143 4.03 5.08 17.08
C GLU A 143 5.49 5.56 17.18
N GLN A 144 6.23 5.60 16.06
CA GLN A 144 7.64 5.99 16.05
C GLN A 144 8.05 6.87 14.85
N PRO A 145 8.61 8.07 15.07
CA PRO A 145 8.61 8.80 16.34
C PRO A 145 7.17 9.18 16.74
N ALA A 146 6.97 9.61 17.99
CA ALA A 146 5.67 10.06 18.46
C ALA A 146 5.09 11.17 17.56
N GLN A 147 3.78 11.13 17.32
CA GLN A 147 3.04 12.06 16.44
C GLN A 147 3.47 12.05 14.96
N SER A 148 4.11 10.97 14.49
CA SER A 148 4.49 10.83 13.08
C SER A 148 3.41 10.20 12.21
N GLY A 149 2.38 9.58 12.80
CA GLY A 149 1.43 8.74 12.08
C GLY A 149 2.02 7.40 11.61
N LYS A 150 3.24 7.03 12.04
CA LYS A 150 3.91 5.78 11.63
C LYS A 150 3.96 4.81 12.79
N TYR A 151 3.42 3.62 12.59
CA TYR A 151 3.28 2.59 13.61
C TYR A 151 4.06 1.34 13.22
N PHE A 152 4.77 0.73 14.16
CA PHE A 152 5.69 -0.37 13.86
C PHE A 152 5.40 -1.60 14.70
N PHE A 153 5.09 -2.71 14.04
CA PHE A 153 4.85 -4.02 14.64
C PHE A 153 5.82 -5.06 14.05
N GLU A 154 6.03 -6.16 14.77
CA GLU A 154 6.72 -7.36 14.30
C GLU A 154 5.82 -8.58 14.50
N LEU A 155 5.54 -9.32 13.43
CA LEU A 155 4.91 -10.64 13.51
C LEU A 155 5.99 -11.72 13.39
N ARG A 156 6.13 -12.55 14.42
CA ARG A 156 6.87 -13.81 14.36
C ARG A 156 5.91 -14.96 14.16
N SER A 157 6.04 -15.70 13.06
CA SER A 157 5.09 -16.75 12.72
C SER A 157 5.68 -17.75 11.73
N ARG A 158 5.24 -19.01 11.82
CA ARG A 158 5.52 -20.03 10.80
C ARG A 158 4.87 -19.71 9.47
N TYR A 159 3.80 -18.90 9.48
CA TYR A 159 3.10 -18.46 8.29
C TYR A 159 3.81 -17.31 7.56
N ALA A 160 4.78 -16.67 8.23
CA ALA A 160 5.70 -15.69 7.63
C ALA A 160 6.90 -16.35 6.94
N CYS A 161 7.09 -17.67 7.07
CA CYS A 161 8.12 -18.41 6.36
C CYS A 161 7.71 -18.63 4.91
N PHE A 162 8.67 -18.54 3.98
CA PHE A 162 8.41 -18.87 2.59
C PHE A 162 8.03 -20.34 2.46
N GLN A 163 6.90 -20.57 1.81
CA GLN A 163 6.55 -21.88 1.34
C GLN A 163 7.20 -22.04 -0.03
N GLU A 164 8.01 -23.09 -0.19
CA GLU A 164 8.47 -23.51 -1.50
C GLU A 164 7.24 -23.65 -2.41
N PRO A 165 7.31 -23.17 -3.67
CA PRO A 165 6.23 -23.39 -4.60
C PRO A 165 5.97 -24.89 -4.62
N THR A 166 4.73 -25.28 -4.31
CA THR A 166 4.33 -26.68 -4.29
C THR A 166 4.57 -27.22 -5.69
N THR A 167 5.74 -27.79 -5.92
CA THR A 167 6.01 -28.58 -7.10
C THR A 167 5.05 -29.73 -6.92
N THR A 168 4.02 -29.80 -7.75
CA THR A 168 3.04 -30.87 -7.73
C THR A 168 3.81 -32.18 -7.97
N PHE A 169 4.33 -32.78 -6.91
CA PHE A 169 4.80 -34.14 -6.92
C PHE A 169 3.52 -34.96 -7.08
N LEU A 170 3.16 -35.18 -8.35
CA LEU A 170 2.21 -36.22 -8.68
C LEU A 170 2.70 -37.48 -7.97
N PRO A 171 1.84 -38.15 -7.18
CA PRO A 171 2.18 -39.47 -6.68
C PRO A 171 2.60 -40.33 -7.89
N PRO A 172 3.59 -41.22 -7.77
CA PRO A 172 3.95 -42.12 -8.87
C PRO A 172 2.74 -43.01 -9.14
N THR A 173 1.90 -42.61 -10.09
CA THR A 173 0.79 -43.42 -10.60
C THR A 173 1.39 -44.51 -11.47
N PRO A 174 1.34 -45.79 -11.06
CA PRO A 174 1.76 -46.88 -11.91
C PRO A 174 0.67 -47.10 -12.96
N GLY A 175 0.95 -46.69 -14.20
CA GLY A 175 0.23 -47.10 -15.38
C GLY A 175 -1.08 -46.35 -15.67
N ALA A 176 -1.00 -45.32 -16.52
CA ALA A 176 -2.10 -44.98 -17.40
C ALA A 176 -1.58 -44.31 -18.67
N VAL A 177 -2.21 -44.70 -19.77
CA VAL A 177 -1.77 -44.60 -21.16
C VAL A 177 -2.00 -43.20 -21.72
N THR A 178 -1.15 -42.84 -22.67
CA THR A 178 -1.14 -41.68 -23.55
C THR A 178 -2.52 -41.26 -24.08
N ALA A 179 -2.87 -39.98 -23.91
CA ALA A 179 -3.70 -39.26 -24.87
C ALA A 179 -3.26 -37.79 -24.95
N SER A 180 -2.76 -37.45 -26.13
CA SER A 180 -2.45 -36.09 -26.60
C SER A 180 -3.74 -35.39 -27.01
N MET A 181 -3.98 -34.16 -26.54
CA MET A 181 -4.82 -33.19 -27.25
C MET A 181 -4.27 -31.76 -27.09
N SER A 182 -4.36 -31.07 -28.22
CA SER A 182 -3.83 -29.76 -28.62
C SER A 182 -4.29 -28.54 -27.80
N PRO A 183 -3.66 -27.36 -28.01
CA PRO A 183 -3.90 -26.15 -27.25
C PRO A 183 -5.20 -25.46 -27.65
N SER A 184 -5.98 -25.04 -26.65
CA SER A 184 -7.13 -24.15 -26.82
C SER A 184 -6.66 -22.69 -26.73
N PRO A 185 -7.10 -21.80 -27.64
CA PRO A 185 -6.74 -20.39 -27.63
C PRO A 185 -7.43 -19.69 -26.47
N ASN A 186 -6.64 -19.03 -25.63
CA ASN A 186 -7.14 -18.17 -24.57
C ASN A 186 -7.70 -16.89 -25.22
N PRO A 187 -8.99 -16.55 -25.09
CA PRO A 187 -9.45 -15.24 -25.51
C PRO A 187 -8.91 -14.24 -24.49
N ASP A 188 -8.10 -13.28 -24.97
CA ASP A 188 -7.75 -12.08 -24.22
C ASP A 188 -9.03 -11.33 -23.86
N ILE A 189 -9.50 -11.58 -22.65
CA ILE A 189 -10.61 -10.89 -22.02
C ILE A 189 -10.02 -9.63 -21.39
N TYR A 190 -10.27 -8.48 -22.03
CA TYR A 190 -10.05 -7.17 -21.44
C TYR A 190 -10.58 -7.16 -20.01
N ASN A 191 -9.67 -6.98 -19.04
CA ASN A 191 -10.01 -6.90 -17.62
C ASN A 191 -11.06 -5.81 -17.46
N VAL A 192 -12.20 -6.13 -16.83
CA VAL A 192 -13.31 -5.18 -16.59
C VAL A 192 -12.79 -3.91 -15.91
N LYS A 193 -11.75 -4.03 -15.07
CA LYS A 193 -11.04 -2.88 -14.47
C LYS A 193 -10.39 -1.96 -15.52
N SER A 194 -9.81 -2.51 -16.58
CA SER A 194 -9.23 -1.74 -17.69
C SER A 194 -10.29 -1.05 -18.54
N ILE A 195 -11.47 -1.67 -18.72
CA ILE A 195 -12.59 -1.04 -19.44
C ILE A 195 -13.14 0.14 -18.63
N VAL A 196 -13.34 -0.04 -17.32
CA VAL A 196 -13.83 1.04 -16.44
C VAL A 196 -12.87 2.22 -16.39
N LEU A 197 -11.56 1.94 -16.29
CA LEU A 197 -10.53 2.99 -16.28
C LEU A 197 -10.51 3.77 -17.61
N LEU A 198 -10.63 3.07 -18.76
CA LEU A 198 -10.65 3.69 -20.08
C LEU A 198 -11.90 4.55 -20.31
N LEU A 199 -13.06 4.14 -19.78
CA LEU A 199 -14.27 4.95 -19.85
C LEU A 199 -14.15 6.22 -18.99
N PHE A 200 -13.52 6.14 -17.81
CA PHE A 200 -13.33 7.30 -16.94
C PHE A 200 -12.37 8.34 -17.55
N THR A 201 -11.28 7.89 -18.18
CA THR A 201 -10.33 8.80 -18.86
C THR A 201 -10.95 9.51 -20.06
N ILE A 202 -11.80 8.82 -20.82
CA ILE A 202 -12.57 9.42 -21.93
C ILE A 202 -13.52 10.49 -21.42
N GLN A 203 -14.25 10.22 -20.33
CA GLN A 203 -15.19 11.19 -19.73
C GLN A 203 -14.48 12.46 -19.25
N ILE A 204 -13.36 12.32 -18.53
CA ILE A 204 -12.56 13.47 -18.07
C ILE A 204 -12.03 14.28 -19.27
N SER A 205 -11.52 13.61 -20.30
CA SER A 205 -11.00 14.29 -21.50
C SER A 205 -12.09 15.08 -22.23
N LEU A 206 -13.31 14.55 -22.31
CA LEU A 206 -14.47 15.23 -22.89
C LEU A 206 -14.86 16.48 -22.10
N ILE A 207 -14.88 16.39 -20.76
CA ILE A 207 -15.16 17.53 -19.88
C ILE A 207 -14.13 18.65 -20.09
N ILE A 208 -12.84 18.31 -20.13
CA ILE A 208 -11.76 19.29 -20.36
C ILE A 208 -11.94 20.00 -21.71
N LEU A 209 -12.25 19.26 -22.78
CA LEU A 209 -12.49 19.85 -24.10
C LEU A 209 -13.69 20.81 -24.12
N ILE A 210 -14.78 20.45 -23.44
CA ILE A 210 -15.96 21.32 -23.32
C ILE A 210 -15.62 22.61 -22.57
N VAL A 211 -14.89 22.52 -21.46
CA VAL A 211 -14.47 23.70 -20.68
C VAL A 211 -13.58 24.62 -21.54
N MET A 212 -12.62 24.06 -22.27
CA MET A 212 -11.75 24.84 -23.16
C MET A 212 -12.53 25.51 -24.30
N LEU A 213 -13.55 24.85 -24.86
CA LEU A 213 -14.46 25.45 -25.85
C LEU A 213 -15.27 26.61 -25.25
N ILE A 214 -15.81 26.45 -24.04
CA ILE A 214 -16.55 27.52 -23.36
C ILE A 214 -15.64 28.72 -23.08
N ILE A 215 -14.41 28.48 -22.61
CA ILE A 215 -13.41 29.54 -22.40
C ILE A 215 -13.06 30.22 -23.74
N GLY A 216 -12.86 29.46 -24.81
CA GLY A 216 -12.61 30.00 -26.16
C GLY A 216 -13.77 30.85 -26.71
N LEU A 217 -15.01 30.43 -26.48
CA LEU A 217 -16.21 31.17 -26.92
C LEU A 217 -16.44 32.43 -26.08
N THR A 218 -16.14 32.38 -24.78
CA THR A 218 -16.27 33.55 -23.89
C THR A 218 -15.18 34.59 -24.15
N THR A 219 -13.94 34.17 -24.39
CA THR A 219 -12.85 35.07 -24.78
C THR A 219 -13.11 35.76 -26.13
N ARG A 220 -13.65 35.04 -27.13
CA ARG A 220 -14.06 35.66 -28.41
C ARG A 220 -15.14 36.75 -28.26
N ARG A 221 -16.04 36.62 -27.29
CA ARG A 221 -17.07 37.65 -27.04
C ARG A 221 -16.52 38.95 -26.45
N GLN A 222 -15.38 38.92 -25.78
CA GLN A 222 -14.79 40.13 -25.19
C GLN A 222 -14.03 40.99 -26.19
N SER A 223 -13.60 40.44 -27.34
CA SER A 223 -12.90 41.21 -28.38
C SER A 223 -13.82 42.12 -29.22
N THR A 224 -15.13 42.14 -28.99
CA THR A 224 -16.08 42.99 -29.72
C THR A 224 -16.68 44.11 -28.85
N VAL A 225 -15.99 44.55 -27.80
CA VAL A 225 -16.37 45.79 -27.09
C VAL A 225 -15.61 46.95 -27.76
N PRO A 226 -16.29 47.82 -28.53
CA PRO A 226 -15.65 49.01 -29.07
C PRO A 226 -15.21 49.91 -27.92
N GLU A 227 -13.91 50.23 -27.92
CA GLU A 227 -13.26 51.20 -27.06
C GLU A 227 -14.03 52.53 -27.12
N LYS A 228 -14.73 52.85 -26.03
CA LYS A 228 -15.43 54.12 -25.89
C LYS A 228 -14.44 55.10 -25.26
N ASP A 229 -13.94 56.00 -26.11
CA ASP A 229 -13.11 57.15 -25.76
C ASP A 229 -13.60 57.78 -24.44
N THR A 230 -12.78 57.67 -23.39
CA THR A 230 -13.02 58.38 -22.13
C THR A 230 -12.18 59.64 -22.11
N GLU A 231 -12.91 60.69 -22.45
CA GLU A 231 -12.61 62.10 -22.41
C GLU A 231 -12.02 62.57 -21.07
N LYS A 232 -11.08 63.51 -21.21
CA LYS A 232 -10.36 64.25 -20.17
C LYS A 232 -11.28 64.82 -19.09
N SER A 233 -10.87 64.72 -17.83
CA SER A 233 -11.06 65.83 -16.89
C SER A 233 -9.89 65.94 -15.92
N HIS A 234 -9.08 66.96 -16.18
CA HIS A 234 -8.30 67.67 -15.16
C HIS A 234 -9.23 68.07 -14.02
N PHE A 235 -8.86 67.81 -12.77
CA PHE A 235 -9.08 68.79 -11.70
C PHE A 235 -7.99 68.66 -10.65
N ALA A 236 -7.15 69.69 -10.61
CA ALA A 236 -6.30 70.03 -9.50
C ALA A 236 -7.15 70.42 -8.28
N TYR A 237 -6.72 70.05 -7.08
CA TYR A 237 -7.08 70.80 -5.89
C TYR A 237 -5.84 71.04 -5.02
N ASN A 238 -5.56 72.33 -4.87
CA ASN A 238 -4.52 72.91 -4.05
C ASN A 238 -4.99 73.02 -2.59
N SER A 239 -4.05 72.77 -1.67
CA SER A 239 -3.71 73.62 -0.51
C SER A 239 -4.65 73.73 0.71
N ILE A 240 -3.96 73.97 1.84
CA ILE A 240 -4.38 74.56 3.14
C ILE A 240 -4.97 73.52 4.12
N ASN A 241 -4.25 73.01 5.12
CA ASN A 241 -3.66 73.69 6.30
C ASN A 241 -2.75 72.70 7.05
#